data_AF-A0AA90UWY8-F1
#
_entry.id   AF-A0AA90UWY8-F1
#
_cell.length_a   1.000
_cell.length_b   1.000
_cell.length_c   1.000
_cell.angle_alpha   90.00
_cell.angle_beta   90.00
_cell.angle_gamma   90.00
#
_symmetry.space_group_name_H-M   'P 1'
#
loop_
_entity.id
_entity.type
_entity.pdbx_description
1 polymer ?
#
loop_
_entity_poly.entity_id
_entity_poly.type
_entity_poly.pdbx_seq_one_letter_code
_entity_poly.pdbx_strand_id
1 'polypeptide(L)'
;MELACFSEIRNKIIPFLNNATDKIQVAMAWFTSSELFGALLDALNRNVDVELVLLDNAINYMDYAPDFNELIKLGGKLRIAGADIGFMHHKFCVIDDKIAITGSYNWTYYAETRNVENIIISDNPEIVNGYASEFQRLKQALSLKSSCIRLSWEDLELRDDIDYQELNYEIERICEVQNKPVKRIFETKTEVIRTEIKKTPYAKYAIGVQAIDANDQVIFDPFIKAGETLPYQSSEIELYFDSKHGKEFPCLLIYGNPQDKAEKWKLIREADLMQVARGTSEEYLPVKFSMHLDDNGSLRVDVTCAKSGQRLTISDLKSTYVKYE
;
A
#
# COMPACT_ATOMS: atom_id res chain seq x y z
N MET A 1 -25.08 7.71 23.43
CA MET A 1 -23.73 8.25 23.56
C MET A 1 -22.94 7.96 22.32
N GLU A 2 -22.51 9.02 21.65
CA GLU A 2 -21.56 9.00 20.55
C GLU A 2 -20.52 10.08 20.85
N LEU A 3 -19.28 9.67 21.13
CA LEU A 3 -18.23 10.57 21.57
C LEU A 3 -16.94 10.29 20.80
N ALA A 4 -16.40 11.32 20.15
CA ALA A 4 -15.07 11.28 19.56
C ALA A 4 -14.03 11.80 20.55
N CYS A 5 -12.93 11.07 20.72
CA CYS A 5 -11.80 11.43 21.58
C CYS A 5 -10.50 11.42 20.78
N PHE A 6 -9.64 12.41 21.05
CA PHE A 6 -8.36 12.62 20.37
C PHE A 6 -7.17 12.77 21.33
N SER A 7 -7.44 12.67 22.64
CA SER A 7 -6.42 12.80 23.68
C SER A 7 -6.81 11.99 24.91
N GLU A 8 -5.80 11.60 25.70
CA GLU A 8 -5.96 10.76 26.90
C GLU A 8 -6.78 9.50 26.62
N ILE A 9 -6.62 8.92 25.42
CA ILE A 9 -7.52 7.90 24.87
C ILE A 9 -7.54 6.68 25.79
N ARG A 10 -6.38 6.22 26.25
CA ARG A 10 -6.28 5.15 27.24
C ARG A 10 -7.11 5.42 28.49
N ASN A 11 -7.07 6.65 29.03
CA ASN A 11 -7.83 7.02 30.23
C ASN A 11 -9.33 7.09 29.97
N LYS A 12 -9.76 7.30 28.72
CA LYS A 12 -11.18 7.21 28.34
C LYS A 12 -11.66 5.77 28.20
N ILE A 13 -10.79 4.83 27.78
CA ILE A 13 -11.15 3.42 27.58
C ILE A 13 -11.25 2.65 28.91
N ILE A 14 -10.27 2.83 29.82
CA ILE A 14 -10.16 2.05 31.07
C ILE A 14 -11.47 2.02 31.89
N PRO A 15 -12.20 3.14 32.09
CA PRO A 15 -13.47 3.11 32.83
C PRO A 15 -14.53 2.17 32.22
N PHE A 16 -14.58 2.03 30.89
CA PHE A 16 -15.53 1.11 30.27
C PHE A 16 -15.14 -0.35 30.52
N LEU A 17 -13.84 -0.68 30.41
CA LEU A 17 -13.35 -2.03 30.72
C LEU A 17 -13.58 -2.39 32.19
N ASN A 18 -13.38 -1.44 33.10
CA ASN A 18 -13.57 -1.64 34.54
C ASN A 18 -15.05 -1.80 34.95
N ASN A 19 -15.97 -1.21 34.19
CA ASN A 19 -17.41 -1.30 34.44
C ASN A 19 -18.11 -2.42 33.65
N ALA A 20 -17.39 -3.17 32.80
CA ALA A 20 -17.95 -4.31 32.09
C ALA A 20 -18.46 -5.38 33.06
N THR A 21 -19.60 -5.99 32.72
CA THR A 21 -20.34 -6.92 33.59
C THR A 21 -20.56 -8.30 32.99
N ASP A 22 -20.51 -8.44 31.66
CA ASP A 22 -20.85 -9.68 30.97
C ASP A 22 -19.71 -10.13 30.04
N LYS A 23 -19.33 -9.29 29.08
CA LYS A 23 -18.38 -9.68 28.02
C LYS A 23 -17.57 -8.51 27.49
N ILE A 24 -16.29 -8.74 27.20
CA ILE A 24 -15.41 -7.82 26.47
C ILE A 24 -14.82 -8.57 25.26
N GLN A 25 -14.96 -8.00 24.07
CA GLN A 25 -14.43 -8.53 22.83
C GLN A 25 -13.51 -7.52 22.17
N VAL A 26 -12.21 -7.83 22.08
CA VAL A 26 -11.18 -6.91 21.57
C VAL A 26 -10.54 -7.48 20.31
N ALA A 27 -10.58 -6.74 19.22
CA ALA A 27 -9.80 -7.01 18.02
C ALA A 27 -8.78 -5.88 17.83
N MET A 28 -7.50 -6.21 17.95
CA MET A 28 -6.43 -5.23 18.00
C MET A 28 -5.23 -5.65 17.17
N ALA A 29 -4.77 -4.78 16.27
CA ALA A 29 -3.56 -5.06 15.50
C ALA A 29 -2.33 -5.15 16.42
N TRP A 30 -2.09 -4.13 17.24
CA TRP A 30 -0.93 -4.08 18.14
C TRP A 30 -1.34 -3.75 19.58
N PHE A 31 -0.76 -4.46 20.54
CA PHE A 31 -1.10 -4.32 21.94
C PHE A 31 0.15 -4.42 22.82
N THR A 32 0.55 -3.30 23.42
CA THR A 32 1.68 -3.21 24.36
C THR A 32 1.34 -2.52 25.69
N SER A 33 0.22 -1.81 25.80
CA SER A 33 -0.18 -1.08 27.02
C SER A 33 -0.48 -2.02 28.18
N SER A 34 0.32 -1.95 29.25
CA SER A 34 0.09 -2.79 30.44
C SER A 34 -1.16 -2.37 31.22
N GLU A 35 -1.55 -1.09 31.15
CA GLU A 35 -2.73 -0.58 31.88
C GLU A 35 -4.04 -1.10 31.26
N LEU A 36 -4.13 -1.11 29.92
CA LEU A 36 -5.28 -1.69 29.23
C LEU A 36 -5.31 -3.22 29.40
N PHE A 37 -4.15 -3.87 29.38
CA PHE A 37 -4.08 -5.30 29.64
C PHE A 37 -4.49 -5.64 31.08
N GLY A 38 -4.02 -4.89 32.07
CA GLY A 38 -4.42 -5.04 33.46
C GLY A 38 -5.93 -4.90 33.64
N ALA A 39 -6.58 -3.94 32.97
CA ALA A 39 -8.03 -3.79 33.00
C ALA A 39 -8.78 -5.01 32.44
N LEU A 40 -8.21 -5.71 31.43
CA LEU A 40 -8.77 -6.97 30.94
C LEU A 40 -8.61 -8.11 31.95
N LEU A 41 -7.46 -8.22 32.61
CA LEU A 41 -7.24 -9.22 33.66
C LEU A 41 -8.17 -8.99 34.85
N ASP A 42 -8.37 -7.72 35.25
CA ASP A 42 -9.31 -7.35 36.29
C ASP A 42 -10.76 -7.71 35.91
N ALA A 43 -11.14 -7.58 34.64
CA ALA A 43 -12.44 -8.01 34.15
C ALA A 43 -12.61 -9.55 34.27
N LEU A 44 -11.59 -10.32 33.90
CA LEU A 44 -11.59 -11.79 34.09
C LEU A 44 -11.74 -12.16 35.57
N ASN A 45 -11.06 -11.45 36.47
CA ASN A 45 -11.18 -11.66 37.92
C ASN A 45 -12.60 -11.35 38.45
N ARG A 46 -13.37 -10.49 37.75
CA ARG A 46 -14.79 -10.24 38.03
C ARG A 46 -15.74 -11.23 37.33
N ASN A 47 -15.21 -12.27 36.67
CA ASN A 47 -15.94 -13.27 35.88
C ASN A 47 -16.60 -12.71 34.59
N VAL A 48 -16.06 -11.63 34.03
CA VAL A 48 -16.44 -11.14 32.70
C VAL A 48 -15.80 -12.02 31.62
N ASP A 49 -16.54 -12.40 30.58
CA ASP A 49 -15.99 -13.16 29.45
C ASP A 49 -15.12 -12.26 28.56
N VAL A 50 -13.80 -12.48 28.57
CA VAL A 50 -12.85 -11.68 27.77
C VAL A 50 -12.33 -12.50 26.58
N GLU A 51 -12.59 -11.99 25.37
CA GLU A 51 -12.05 -12.53 24.12
C GLU A 51 -11.13 -11.50 23.45
N LEU A 52 -9.92 -11.94 23.09
CA LEU A 52 -8.90 -11.12 22.46
C LEU A 52 -8.46 -11.74 21.13
N VAL A 53 -8.49 -10.94 20.07
CA VAL A 53 -7.94 -11.25 18.75
C VAL A 53 -6.79 -10.29 18.47
N LEU A 54 -5.59 -10.83 18.26
CA LEU A 54 -4.41 -10.06 17.87
C LEU A 54 -3.95 -10.41 16.47
N LEU A 55 -3.31 -9.46 15.80
CA LEU A 55 -2.56 -9.73 14.56
C LEU A 55 -1.31 -10.56 14.89
N ASP A 56 -0.97 -11.52 14.03
CA ASP A 56 0.31 -12.22 14.05
C ASP A 56 1.43 -11.27 13.62
N ASN A 57 1.86 -10.40 14.53
CA ASN A 57 2.89 -9.40 14.30
C ASN A 57 3.93 -9.36 15.43
N ALA A 58 5.19 -9.10 15.08
CA ALA A 58 6.32 -9.06 15.99
C ALA A 58 6.11 -8.20 17.24
N ILE A 59 5.43 -7.05 17.12
CA ILE A 59 5.12 -6.16 18.26
C ILE A 59 4.35 -6.90 19.37
N ASN A 60 3.51 -7.87 19.02
CA ASN A 60 2.72 -8.63 20.00
C ASN A 60 3.51 -9.78 20.66
N TYR A 61 4.73 -10.09 20.20
CA TYR A 61 5.53 -11.21 20.72
C TYR A 61 6.84 -10.79 21.39
N MET A 62 7.25 -9.52 21.24
CA MET A 62 8.49 -9.02 21.85
C MET A 62 8.45 -9.07 23.38
N ASP A 63 9.60 -9.10 24.04
CA ASP A 63 9.74 -9.17 25.53
C ASP A 63 8.95 -8.07 26.26
N TYR A 64 8.75 -6.92 25.62
CA TYR A 64 8.09 -5.75 26.20
C TYR A 64 6.56 -5.75 26.08
N ALA A 65 5.95 -6.60 25.25
CA ALA A 65 4.50 -6.71 25.16
C ALA A 65 3.90 -7.34 26.45
N PRO A 66 2.59 -7.24 26.71
CA PRO A 66 1.92 -7.98 27.76
C PRO A 66 2.13 -9.49 27.65
N ASP A 67 2.18 -10.19 28.79
CA ASP A 67 2.21 -11.66 28.78
C ASP A 67 0.81 -12.20 28.58
N PHE A 68 0.41 -12.38 27.31
CA PHE A 68 -0.90 -12.89 26.96
C PHE A 68 -1.20 -14.29 27.51
N ASN A 69 -0.19 -15.03 28.01
CA ASN A 69 -0.44 -16.28 28.74
C ASN A 69 -1.16 -16.05 30.07
N GLU A 70 -0.99 -14.89 30.72
CA GLU A 70 -1.73 -14.54 31.94
C GLU A 70 -3.23 -14.45 31.68
N LEU A 71 -3.62 -13.86 30.55
CA LEU A 71 -5.01 -13.80 30.10
C LEU A 71 -5.59 -15.20 29.88
N ILE A 72 -4.85 -16.08 29.20
CA ILE A 72 -5.27 -17.47 28.95
C ILE A 72 -5.42 -18.23 30.27
N LYS A 73 -4.47 -18.06 31.20
CA LYS A 73 -4.47 -18.72 32.50
C LYS A 73 -5.68 -18.32 33.36
N LEU A 74 -6.14 -17.08 33.25
CA LEU A 74 -7.35 -16.58 33.93
C LEU A 74 -8.65 -16.96 33.20
N GLY A 75 -8.59 -17.76 32.13
CA GLY A 75 -9.76 -18.23 31.38
C GLY A 75 -10.16 -17.34 30.20
N GLY A 76 -9.38 -16.31 29.89
CA GLY A 76 -9.56 -15.49 28.71
C GLY A 76 -9.28 -16.26 27.41
N LYS A 77 -9.91 -15.81 26.33
CA LYS A 77 -9.88 -16.48 25.02
C LYS A 77 -9.00 -15.71 24.04
N LEU A 78 -7.76 -16.17 23.84
CA LEU A 78 -6.84 -15.58 22.87
C LEU A 78 -6.98 -16.25 21.49
N ARG A 79 -6.99 -15.44 20.43
CA ARG A 79 -6.84 -15.87 19.04
C ARG A 79 -5.82 -14.99 18.33
N ILE A 80 -5.11 -15.56 17.38
CA ILE A 80 -4.09 -14.88 16.59
C ILE A 80 -4.49 -14.96 15.12
N ALA A 81 -4.60 -13.80 14.48
CA ALA A 81 -4.92 -13.61 13.09
C ALA A 81 -3.65 -13.65 12.24
N GLY A 82 -3.44 -14.76 11.54
CA GLY A 82 -2.37 -14.90 10.56
C GLY A 82 -2.76 -14.38 9.18
N ALA A 83 -1.86 -14.52 8.21
CA ALA A 83 -2.07 -14.11 6.83
C ALA A 83 -3.23 -14.87 6.13
N ASP A 84 -3.62 -16.02 6.65
CA ASP A 84 -4.68 -16.89 6.12
C ASP A 84 -6.08 -16.25 6.13
N ILE A 85 -6.31 -15.27 7.01
CA ILE A 85 -7.57 -14.52 7.07
C ILE A 85 -7.45 -13.08 6.53
N GLY A 86 -6.30 -12.73 5.96
CA GLY A 86 -5.94 -11.38 5.58
C GLY A 86 -5.38 -10.54 6.74
N PHE A 87 -4.88 -9.35 6.41
CA PHE A 87 -4.22 -8.47 7.39
C PHE A 87 -5.23 -7.83 8.36
N MET A 88 -5.38 -8.43 9.54
CA MET A 88 -6.30 -7.97 10.59
C MET A 88 -5.80 -6.68 11.25
N HIS A 89 -6.09 -5.54 10.63
CA HIS A 89 -5.64 -4.23 11.10
C HIS A 89 -6.70 -3.49 11.95
N HIS A 90 -7.71 -4.19 12.45
CA HIS A 90 -8.75 -3.61 13.28
C HIS A 90 -8.18 -3.05 14.59
N LYS A 91 -8.82 -1.99 15.09
CA LYS A 91 -8.66 -1.47 16.44
C LYS A 91 -10.04 -1.19 17.01
N PHE A 92 -10.67 -2.21 17.59
CA PHE A 92 -11.96 -2.04 18.25
C PHE A 92 -12.14 -2.93 19.47
N CYS A 93 -13.06 -2.51 20.34
CA CYS A 93 -13.52 -3.22 21.51
C CYS A 93 -15.05 -3.13 21.59
N VAL A 94 -15.72 -4.25 21.86
CA VAL A 94 -17.15 -4.31 22.15
C VAL A 94 -17.34 -4.78 23.59
N ILE A 95 -18.15 -4.06 24.35
CA ILE A 95 -18.36 -4.30 25.79
C ILE A 95 -19.85 -4.50 26.04
N ASP A 96 -20.18 -5.62 26.70
CA ASP A 96 -21.51 -6.05 27.12
C ASP A 96 -22.58 -5.99 26.01
N ASP A 97 -22.16 -6.11 24.74
CA ASP A 97 -23.00 -5.92 23.55
C ASP A 97 -23.78 -4.58 23.57
N LYS A 98 -23.22 -3.57 24.23
CA LYS A 98 -23.84 -2.24 24.44
C LYS A 98 -22.96 -1.08 24.05
N ILE A 99 -21.64 -1.24 24.12
CA ILE A 99 -20.67 -0.18 23.81
C ILE A 99 -19.69 -0.71 22.77
N ALA A 100 -19.48 0.04 21.71
CA ALA A 100 -18.40 -0.15 20.76
C ALA A 100 -17.41 1.01 20.87
N ILE A 101 -16.12 0.69 20.97
CA ILE A 101 -15.02 1.63 20.93
C ILE A 101 -14.15 1.29 19.74
N THR A 102 -13.88 2.24 18.86
CA THR A 102 -13.11 2.00 17.62
C THR A 102 -12.39 3.25 17.14
N GLY A 103 -11.33 3.11 16.37
CA GLY A 103 -10.64 4.23 15.73
C GLY A 103 -9.32 3.82 15.12
N SER A 104 -8.37 4.74 15.07
CA SER A 104 -7.00 4.46 14.62
C SER A 104 -6.11 3.92 15.75
N TYR A 105 -6.50 4.17 17.00
CA TYR A 105 -5.70 3.93 18.20
C TYR A 105 -5.42 2.44 18.45
N ASN A 106 -4.18 2.02 18.21
CA ASN A 106 -3.67 0.73 18.72
C ASN A 106 -3.51 0.81 20.25
N TRP A 107 -3.62 -0.31 20.95
CA TRP A 107 -3.46 -0.34 22.41
C TRP A 107 -1.97 -0.38 22.80
N THR A 108 -1.22 0.63 22.35
CA THR A 108 0.22 0.73 22.52
C THR A 108 0.64 2.02 23.23
N TYR A 109 1.86 2.07 23.76
CA TYR A 109 2.36 3.28 24.43
C TYR A 109 2.73 4.37 23.43
N TYR A 110 3.23 3.99 22.25
CA TYR A 110 3.52 4.91 21.16
C TYR A 110 2.25 5.58 20.64
N ALA A 111 1.14 4.83 20.53
CA ALA A 111 -0.16 5.38 20.14
C ALA A 111 -0.65 6.48 21.10
N GLU A 112 -0.48 6.30 22.41
CA GLU A 112 -0.94 7.27 23.43
C GLU A 112 -0.12 8.57 23.45
N THR A 113 1.16 8.53 23.05
CA THR A 113 2.11 9.59 23.41
C THR A 113 2.79 10.27 22.23
N ARG A 114 2.74 9.68 21.04
CA ARG A 114 3.41 10.21 19.85
C ARG A 114 2.51 10.24 18.61
N ASN A 115 1.73 9.19 18.38
CA ASN A 115 0.84 9.17 17.23
C ASN A 115 -0.30 10.17 17.40
N VAL A 116 -0.79 10.67 16.27
CA VAL A 116 -2.04 11.44 16.21
C VAL A 116 -3.17 10.43 16.00
N GLU A 117 -3.84 10.08 17.09
CA GLU A 117 -4.82 9.00 17.13
C GLU A 117 -6.22 9.52 17.46
N ASN A 118 -7.23 8.72 17.14
CA ASN A 118 -8.59 8.96 17.58
C ASN A 118 -9.30 7.67 17.99
N ILE A 119 -10.34 7.83 18.80
CA ILE A 119 -11.40 6.83 19.00
C ILE A 119 -12.77 7.47 18.92
N ILE A 120 -13.77 6.64 18.61
CA ILE A 120 -15.19 6.89 18.78
C ILE A 120 -15.71 5.87 19.78
N ILE A 121 -16.48 6.34 20.75
CA ILE A 121 -17.22 5.53 21.70
C ILE A 121 -18.69 5.67 21.35
N SER A 122 -19.35 4.55 21.03
CA SER A 122 -20.75 4.53 20.61
C SER A 122 -21.55 3.49 21.38
N ASP A 123 -22.75 3.88 21.81
CA ASP A 123 -23.79 2.97 22.31
C ASP A 123 -24.92 2.76 21.28
N ASN A 124 -24.72 3.23 20.04
CA ASN A 124 -25.69 3.07 18.96
C ASN A 124 -25.82 1.57 18.63
N PRO A 125 -27.02 0.97 18.78
CA PRO A 125 -27.19 -0.47 18.59
C PRO A 125 -26.76 -0.97 17.22
N GLU A 126 -26.92 -0.18 16.16
CA GLU A 126 -26.50 -0.59 14.81
C GLU A 126 -24.98 -0.71 14.70
N ILE A 127 -24.25 0.26 15.26
CA ILE A 127 -22.79 0.26 15.29
C ILE A 127 -22.27 -0.89 16.16
N VAL A 128 -22.83 -1.04 17.35
CA VAL A 128 -22.47 -2.10 18.30
C VAL A 128 -22.68 -3.47 17.68
N ASN A 129 -23.85 -3.72 17.07
CA ASN A 129 -24.15 -4.99 16.41
C ASN A 129 -23.25 -5.25 15.21
N GLY A 130 -22.86 -4.21 14.46
CA GLY A 130 -21.90 -4.33 13.36
C GLY A 130 -20.55 -4.84 13.83
N TYR A 131 -19.96 -4.22 14.85
CA TYR A 131 -18.67 -4.65 15.41
C TYR A 131 -18.75 -6.01 16.10
N ALA A 132 -19.84 -6.28 16.82
CA ALA A 132 -20.07 -7.60 17.43
C ALA A 132 -20.13 -8.70 16.36
N SER A 133 -20.83 -8.45 15.25
CA SER A 133 -20.92 -9.39 14.12
C SER A 133 -19.57 -9.64 13.45
N GLU A 134 -18.78 -8.59 13.23
CA GLU A 134 -17.42 -8.74 12.70
C GLU A 134 -16.52 -9.53 13.65
N PHE A 135 -16.61 -9.29 14.95
CA PHE A 135 -15.88 -10.09 15.94
C PHE A 135 -16.28 -11.57 15.89
N GLN A 136 -17.58 -11.87 15.75
CA GLN A 136 -18.03 -13.26 15.59
C GLN A 136 -17.47 -13.89 14.31
N ARG A 137 -17.41 -13.15 13.20
CA ARG A 137 -16.80 -13.62 11.95
C ARG A 137 -15.32 -13.97 12.14
N LEU A 138 -14.55 -13.10 12.80
CA LEU A 138 -13.14 -13.37 13.13
C LEU A 138 -13.00 -14.60 14.04
N LYS A 139 -13.84 -14.70 15.06
CA LYS A 139 -13.87 -15.83 15.99
C LYS A 139 -14.15 -17.17 15.29
N GLN A 140 -15.01 -17.19 14.28
CA GLN A 140 -15.30 -18.39 13.49
C GLN A 140 -14.15 -18.77 12.56
N ALA A 141 -13.42 -17.78 12.05
CA ALA A 141 -12.27 -18.00 11.17
C ALA A 141 -10.99 -18.43 11.92
N LEU A 142 -10.88 -18.09 13.22
CA LEU A 142 -9.65 -18.24 13.99
C LEU A 142 -9.76 -19.29 15.10
N SER A 143 -8.67 -20.04 15.29
CA SER A 143 -8.57 -21.02 16.37
C SER A 143 -8.15 -20.37 17.70
N LEU A 144 -8.68 -20.91 18.80
CA LEU A 144 -8.24 -20.57 20.16
C LEU A 144 -6.79 -21.00 20.36
N LYS A 145 -6.01 -20.15 21.01
CA LYS A 145 -4.64 -20.46 21.43
C LYS A 145 -4.62 -20.94 22.88
N SER A 146 -3.85 -22.00 23.12
CA SER A 146 -3.55 -22.51 24.46
C SER A 146 -2.37 -21.79 25.14
N SER A 147 -1.57 -21.08 24.35
CA SER A 147 -0.42 -20.30 24.81
C SER A 147 -0.06 -19.24 23.76
N CYS A 148 0.70 -18.23 24.18
CA CYS A 148 1.30 -17.23 23.32
C CYS A 148 2.83 -17.28 23.51
N ILE A 149 3.57 -17.47 22.42
CA ILE A 149 5.03 -17.48 22.49
C ILE A 149 5.58 -16.08 22.69
N ARG A 150 6.76 -15.98 23.31
CA ARG A 150 7.62 -14.80 23.24
C ARG A 150 8.71 -15.09 22.23
N LEU A 151 8.94 -14.16 21.32
CA LEU A 151 10.04 -14.27 20.38
C LEU A 151 11.33 -13.77 21.02
N SER A 152 12.44 -14.46 20.75
CA SER A 152 13.77 -13.96 21.09
C SER A 152 14.12 -12.74 20.22
N TRP A 153 15.18 -12.01 20.60
CA TRP A 153 15.66 -10.90 19.77
C TRP A 153 16.09 -11.37 18.38
N GLU A 154 16.73 -12.54 18.32
CA GLU A 154 17.17 -13.15 17.07
C GLU A 154 15.98 -13.56 16.20
N ASP A 155 14.92 -14.12 16.78
CA ASP A 155 13.71 -14.48 16.04
C ASP A 155 12.93 -13.25 15.56
N LEU A 156 12.93 -12.16 16.33
CA LEU A 156 12.34 -10.88 15.91
C LEU A 156 13.08 -10.32 14.69
N GLU A 157 14.42 -10.35 14.68
CA GLU A 157 15.21 -9.87 13.52
C GLU A 157 14.96 -10.65 12.22
N LEU A 158 14.40 -11.87 12.31
CA LEU A 158 14.07 -12.71 11.16
C LEU A 158 12.66 -12.48 10.60
N ARG A 159 11.84 -11.70 11.29
CA ARG A 159 10.48 -11.36 10.83
C ARG A 159 10.55 -10.31 9.71
N ASP A 160 9.75 -10.51 8.67
CA ASP A 160 9.65 -9.61 7.51
C ASP A 160 8.57 -8.53 7.67
N ASP A 161 7.79 -8.59 8.75
CA ASP A 161 6.66 -7.71 9.04
C ASP A 161 6.97 -6.65 10.11
N ILE A 162 8.25 -6.33 10.27
CA ILE A 162 8.74 -5.35 11.26
C ILE A 162 9.12 -4.05 10.59
N ASP A 163 8.46 -2.96 11.00
CA ASP A 163 9.06 -1.63 10.93
C ASP A 163 9.95 -1.45 12.17
N TYR A 164 11.27 -1.56 11.97
CA TYR A 164 12.22 -1.45 13.08
C TYR A 164 12.19 -0.07 13.74
N GLN A 165 11.84 0.98 12.99
CA GLN A 165 11.78 2.33 13.52
C GLN A 165 10.59 2.45 14.48
N GLU A 166 9.41 1.98 14.07
CA GLU A 166 8.23 1.96 14.93
C GLU A 166 8.42 1.06 16.15
N LEU A 167 8.99 -0.13 15.97
CA LEU A 167 9.27 -1.07 17.05
C LEU A 167 10.23 -0.47 18.09
N ASN A 168 11.29 0.21 17.64
CA ASN A 168 12.23 0.87 18.53
C ASN A 168 11.58 1.99 19.34
N TYR A 169 10.77 2.83 18.70
CA TYR A 169 10.08 3.89 19.42
C TYR A 169 9.10 3.34 20.47
N GLU A 170 8.41 2.24 20.16
CA GLU A 170 7.55 1.57 21.12
C GLU A 170 8.35 1.04 22.32
N ILE A 171 9.50 0.38 22.08
CA ILE A 171 10.39 -0.12 23.14
C ILE A 171 10.90 1.02 24.02
N GLU A 172 11.43 2.09 23.42
CA GLU A 172 11.90 3.27 24.13
C GLU A 172 10.80 3.82 25.04
N ARG A 173 9.58 3.93 24.49
CA ARG A 173 8.47 4.49 25.25
C ARG A 173 7.98 3.60 26.39
N ILE A 174 7.93 2.28 26.19
CA ILE A 174 7.63 1.32 27.26
C ILE A 174 8.64 1.46 28.40
N CYS A 175 9.93 1.52 28.06
CA CYS A 175 11.02 1.69 29.02
C CYS A 175 10.91 3.01 29.79
N GLU A 176 10.63 4.12 29.12
CA GLU A 176 10.40 5.42 29.76
C GLU A 176 9.23 5.39 30.75
N VAL A 177 8.05 4.88 30.31
CA VAL A 177 6.84 4.86 31.15
C VAL A 177 6.99 3.91 32.34
N GLN A 178 7.67 2.78 32.15
CA GLN A 178 7.89 1.80 33.22
C GLN A 178 9.14 2.08 34.07
N ASN A 179 9.88 3.16 33.78
CA ASN A 179 11.14 3.50 34.42
C ASN A 179 12.16 2.32 34.41
N LYS A 180 12.34 1.71 33.24
CA LYS A 180 13.26 0.58 32.99
C LYS A 180 14.30 0.96 31.93
N PRO A 181 15.51 0.40 31.98
CA PRO A 181 16.49 0.62 30.92
C PRO A 181 16.06 -0.05 29.60
N VAL A 182 16.40 0.57 28.47
CA VAL A 182 16.30 -0.05 27.14
C VAL A 182 17.35 -1.14 27.03
N LYS A 183 16.94 -2.39 26.78
CA LYS A 183 17.85 -3.55 26.71
C LYS A 183 18.54 -3.67 25.36
N ARG A 184 17.82 -3.38 24.27
CA ARG A 184 18.28 -3.50 22.88
C ARG A 184 17.43 -2.61 21.99
N ILE A 185 18.05 -2.08 20.93
CA ILE A 185 17.41 -1.34 19.84
C ILE A 185 17.75 -2.12 18.56
N PHE A 186 16.79 -2.27 17.66
CA PHE A 186 17.00 -2.91 16.37
C PHE A 186 17.63 -1.92 15.40
N GLU A 187 18.77 -2.26 14.83
CA GLU A 187 19.31 -1.48 13.72
C GLU A 187 18.60 -1.91 12.43
N THR A 188 18.08 -0.95 11.66
CA THR A 188 17.62 -1.22 10.30
C THR A 188 18.79 -1.72 9.48
N LYS A 189 18.93 -3.05 9.32
CA LYS A 189 19.80 -3.64 8.29
C LYS A 189 19.16 -3.38 6.94
N THR A 190 19.39 -2.19 6.40
CA THR A 190 19.12 -1.95 4.99
C THR A 190 20.22 -2.65 4.19
N GLU A 191 20.15 -3.97 4.07
CA GLU A 191 20.89 -4.64 3.01
C GLU A 191 20.20 -4.30 1.70
N VAL A 192 20.66 -3.23 1.06
CA VAL A 192 20.47 -3.09 -0.38
C VAL A 192 21.30 -4.21 -1.01
N ILE A 193 20.71 -5.40 -1.15
CA ILE A 193 21.25 -6.42 -2.03
C ILE A 193 21.01 -5.92 -3.44
N ARG A 194 21.85 -4.98 -3.89
CA ARG A 194 22.10 -4.78 -5.31
C ARG A 194 22.80 -6.05 -5.78
N THR A 195 22.03 -7.04 -6.18
CA THR A 195 22.55 -8.01 -7.13
C THR A 195 22.70 -7.26 -8.46
N GLU A 196 23.78 -6.47 -8.58
CA GLU A 196 24.26 -5.97 -9.86
C GLU A 196 24.77 -7.17 -10.67
N ILE A 197 23.85 -8.03 -11.13
CA ILE A 197 24.05 -8.60 -12.45
C ILE A 197 23.85 -7.38 -13.35
N LYS A 198 24.94 -6.75 -13.77
CA LYS A 198 24.94 -5.62 -14.72
C LYS A 198 24.34 -6.12 -16.03
N LYS A 199 23.02 -6.29 -16.06
CA LYS A 199 22.31 -6.58 -17.28
C LYS A 199 22.08 -5.28 -17.98
N THR A 200 22.55 -5.18 -19.21
CA THR A 200 22.34 -3.96 -19.99
C THR A 200 20.94 -4.04 -20.58
N PRO A 201 20.03 -3.09 -20.28
CA PRO A 201 18.69 -3.10 -20.82
C PRO A 201 18.70 -2.56 -22.26
N TYR A 202 17.93 -3.20 -23.13
CA TYR A 202 17.76 -2.79 -24.52
C TYR A 202 16.28 -2.85 -24.92
N ALA A 203 15.88 -2.01 -25.87
CA ALA A 203 14.55 -2.03 -26.47
C ALA A 203 14.32 -3.37 -27.19
N LYS A 204 13.35 -4.17 -26.74
CA LYS A 204 13.02 -5.47 -27.35
C LYS A 204 12.45 -5.33 -28.76
N TYR A 205 11.72 -4.25 -29.03
CA TYR A 205 11.03 -4.00 -30.28
C TYR A 205 11.35 -2.60 -30.80
N ALA A 206 11.14 -2.40 -32.11
CA ALA A 206 11.10 -1.07 -32.68
C ALA A 206 9.76 -0.41 -32.31
N ILE A 207 9.79 0.86 -31.95
CA ILE A 207 8.62 1.64 -31.52
C ILE A 207 8.57 2.93 -32.32
N GLY A 208 7.39 3.29 -32.80
CA GLY A 208 7.19 4.53 -33.56
C GLY A 208 5.74 4.87 -33.81
N VAL A 209 5.54 5.87 -34.65
CA VAL A 209 4.24 6.31 -35.14
C VAL A 209 4.02 5.75 -36.52
N GLN A 210 2.82 5.21 -36.77
CA GLN A 210 2.39 4.92 -38.14
C GLN A 210 1.97 6.22 -38.82
N ALA A 211 2.59 6.54 -39.95
CA ALA A 211 2.18 7.66 -40.80
C ALA A 211 1.65 7.15 -42.15
N ILE A 212 0.85 7.98 -42.81
CA ILE A 212 0.32 7.71 -44.15
C ILE A 212 0.86 8.81 -45.07
N ASP A 213 1.44 8.42 -46.19
CA ASP A 213 1.96 9.37 -47.18
C ASP A 213 0.85 9.94 -48.08
N ALA A 214 1.21 10.85 -48.99
CA ALA A 214 0.27 11.49 -49.91
C ALA A 214 -0.43 10.53 -50.90
N ASN A 215 0.01 9.26 -50.99
CA ASN A 215 -0.55 8.23 -51.84
C ASN A 215 -1.30 7.15 -51.04
N ASP A 216 -1.68 7.44 -49.79
CA ASP A 216 -2.31 6.51 -48.84
C ASP A 216 -1.44 5.28 -48.49
N GLN A 217 -0.11 5.35 -48.66
CA GLN A 217 0.79 4.28 -48.25
C GLN A 217 1.20 4.43 -46.79
N VAL A 218 1.15 3.33 -46.05
CA VAL A 218 1.64 3.28 -44.68
C VAL A 218 3.17 3.33 -44.68
N ILE A 219 3.71 4.37 -44.07
CA ILE A 219 5.13 4.54 -43.81
C ILE A 219 5.39 4.42 -42.30
N PHE A 220 6.48 3.76 -41.94
CA PHE A 220 6.93 3.62 -40.56
C PHE A 220 8.43 3.84 -40.49
N ASP A 221 8.83 4.89 -39.78
CA ASP A 221 10.21 5.10 -39.36
C ASP A 221 10.25 5.07 -37.82
N PRO A 222 10.92 4.07 -37.21
CA PRO A 222 10.90 3.93 -35.77
C PRO A 222 11.67 5.06 -35.07
N PHE A 223 11.03 5.64 -34.06
CA PHE A 223 11.68 6.57 -33.13
C PHE A 223 12.66 5.85 -32.21
N ILE A 224 12.36 4.60 -31.86
CA ILE A 224 13.23 3.72 -31.06
C ILE A 224 13.44 2.44 -31.84
N LYS A 225 14.69 2.07 -32.10
CA LYS A 225 15.03 0.85 -32.84
C LYS A 225 15.06 -0.36 -31.89
N ALA A 226 14.75 -1.54 -32.42
CA ALA A 226 14.99 -2.78 -31.67
C ALA A 226 16.49 -2.93 -31.40
N GLY A 227 16.85 -3.26 -30.16
CA GLY A 227 18.24 -3.36 -29.70
C GLY A 227 18.85 -2.04 -29.21
N GLU A 228 18.11 -0.93 -29.19
CA GLU A 228 18.61 0.34 -28.68
C GLU A 228 18.86 0.26 -27.17
N THR A 229 20.02 0.74 -26.69
CA THR A 229 20.36 0.74 -25.26
C THR A 229 19.42 1.65 -24.48
N LEU A 230 18.91 1.18 -23.34
CA LEU A 230 17.99 1.92 -22.49
C LEU A 230 18.70 2.48 -21.24
N PRO A 231 18.22 3.62 -20.70
CA PRO A 231 17.12 4.44 -21.20
C PRO A 231 17.47 5.16 -22.50
N TYR A 232 16.48 5.33 -23.38
CA TYR A 232 16.65 5.99 -24.67
C TYR A 232 15.67 7.13 -24.86
N GLN A 233 16.17 8.24 -25.42
CA GLN A 233 15.37 9.37 -25.86
C GLN A 233 15.67 9.65 -27.33
N SER A 234 14.64 9.65 -28.18
CA SER A 234 14.78 9.99 -29.59
C SER A 234 15.09 11.48 -29.76
N SER A 235 15.72 11.84 -30.87
CA SER A 235 15.67 13.22 -31.35
C SER A 235 14.22 13.64 -31.61
N GLU A 236 13.94 14.93 -31.53
CA GLU A 236 12.66 15.47 -31.99
C GLU A 236 12.58 15.34 -33.52
N ILE A 237 11.44 14.87 -34.01
CA ILE A 237 11.12 14.79 -35.44
C ILE A 237 9.88 15.64 -35.70
N GLU A 238 9.87 16.37 -36.82
CA GLU A 238 8.72 17.14 -37.26
C GLU A 238 7.95 16.38 -38.35
N LEU A 239 6.65 16.20 -38.12
CA LEU A 239 5.71 15.61 -39.06
C LEU A 239 4.64 16.64 -39.41
N TYR A 240 4.12 16.61 -40.63
CA TYR A 240 3.15 17.59 -41.14
C TYR A 240 1.74 16.98 -41.23
N PHE A 241 0.74 17.71 -40.73
CA PHE A 241 -0.65 17.26 -40.68
C PHE A 241 -1.58 18.30 -41.31
N ASP A 242 -2.66 17.83 -41.94
CA ASP A 242 -3.71 18.71 -42.47
C ASP A 242 -4.76 18.99 -41.39
N SER A 243 -4.71 20.18 -40.79
CA SER A 243 -5.72 20.68 -39.86
C SER A 243 -6.82 21.52 -40.54
N LYS A 244 -6.68 21.82 -41.84
CA LYS A 244 -7.60 22.67 -42.61
C LYS A 244 -8.83 21.92 -43.08
N HIS A 245 -8.66 20.71 -43.58
CA HIS A 245 -9.78 19.91 -44.11
C HIS A 245 -10.44 19.00 -43.06
N GLY A 246 -9.99 19.04 -41.80
CA GLY A 246 -10.60 18.31 -40.69
C GLY A 246 -10.64 16.79 -40.87
N LYS A 247 -9.75 16.24 -41.71
CA LYS A 247 -9.61 14.80 -41.87
C LYS A 247 -8.92 14.28 -40.60
N GLU A 248 -9.64 13.52 -39.78
CA GLU A 248 -9.08 12.90 -38.58
C GLU A 248 -7.98 11.92 -39.00
N PHE A 249 -6.74 12.23 -38.64
CA PHE A 249 -5.62 11.31 -38.79
C PHE A 249 -5.26 10.77 -37.40
N PRO A 250 -5.82 9.61 -37.00
CA PRO A 250 -5.43 8.99 -35.75
C PRO A 250 -3.93 8.69 -35.78
N CYS A 251 -3.22 9.13 -34.75
CA CYS A 251 -1.84 8.74 -34.51
C CYS A 251 -1.85 7.35 -33.91
N LEU A 252 -1.46 6.35 -34.71
CA LEU A 252 -1.28 4.98 -34.21
C LEU A 252 0.15 4.82 -33.72
N LEU A 253 0.29 4.67 -32.41
CA LEU A 253 1.54 4.25 -31.78
C LEU A 253 1.63 2.74 -31.90
N ILE A 254 2.69 2.24 -32.53
CA ILE A 254 2.85 0.82 -32.82
C ILE A 254 4.25 0.34 -32.44
N TYR A 255 4.36 -0.96 -32.19
CA TYR A 255 5.65 -1.64 -31.98
C TYR A 255 5.71 -2.99 -32.68
N GLY A 256 6.92 -3.45 -32.97
CA GLY A 256 7.17 -4.73 -33.64
C GLY A 256 8.63 -4.96 -33.97
N ASN A 257 8.94 -6.12 -34.56
CA ASN A 257 10.28 -6.41 -35.06
C ASN A 257 10.36 -6.14 -36.58
N PRO A 258 11.13 -5.14 -37.04
CA PRO A 258 11.25 -4.84 -38.47
C PRO A 258 11.83 -5.99 -39.31
N GLN A 259 12.57 -6.91 -38.68
CA GLN A 259 13.24 -8.03 -39.35
C GLN A 259 12.35 -9.29 -39.43
N ASP A 260 11.29 -9.37 -38.63
CA ASP A 260 10.37 -10.50 -38.63
C ASP A 260 9.18 -10.24 -39.57
N LYS A 261 9.29 -10.71 -40.81
CA LYS A 261 8.25 -10.55 -41.83
C LYS A 261 6.94 -11.27 -41.48
N ALA A 262 6.93 -12.16 -40.49
CA ALA A 262 5.73 -12.86 -40.03
C ALA A 262 5.04 -12.14 -38.84
N GLU A 263 5.74 -11.26 -38.13
CA GLU A 263 5.18 -10.52 -37.00
C GLU A 263 4.44 -9.27 -37.49
N LYS A 264 3.13 -9.20 -37.24
CA LYS A 264 2.34 -7.98 -37.51
C LYS A 264 2.62 -6.92 -36.44
N TRP A 265 2.77 -5.66 -36.87
CA TRP A 265 2.84 -4.50 -35.97
C TRP A 265 1.68 -4.51 -34.97
N LYS A 266 1.99 -4.28 -33.70
CA LYS A 266 1.03 -4.29 -32.59
C LYS A 266 0.71 -2.87 -32.18
N LEU A 267 -0.58 -2.58 -32.01
CA LEU A 267 -1.06 -1.29 -31.51
C LEU A 267 -0.70 -1.13 -30.04
N ILE A 268 -0.02 -0.02 -29.72
CA ILE A 268 0.17 0.48 -28.36
C ILE A 268 -1.07 1.27 -27.96
N ARG A 269 -1.36 2.32 -28.75
CA ARG A 269 -2.43 3.27 -28.49
C ARG A 269 -2.76 4.06 -29.76
N GLU A 270 -4.02 4.42 -29.90
CA GLU A 270 -4.51 5.38 -30.88
C GLU A 270 -4.72 6.73 -30.17
N ALA A 271 -4.25 7.82 -30.77
CA ALA A 271 -4.38 9.17 -30.22
C ALA A 271 -4.89 10.17 -31.26
N ASP A 272 -5.83 11.02 -30.84
CA ASP A 272 -6.37 12.10 -31.66
C ASP A 272 -5.45 13.33 -31.62
N LEU A 273 -4.81 13.62 -32.76
CA LEU A 273 -3.92 14.76 -32.92
C LEU A 273 -4.64 16.11 -33.10
N MET A 274 -5.96 16.11 -33.31
CA MET A 274 -6.72 17.37 -33.38
C MET A 274 -6.64 18.17 -32.07
N GLN A 275 -6.38 17.49 -30.94
CA GLN A 275 -6.12 18.12 -29.65
C GLN A 275 -4.93 19.08 -29.70
N VAL A 276 -3.85 18.70 -30.40
CA VAL A 276 -2.68 19.57 -30.56
C VAL A 276 -2.81 20.55 -31.72
N ALA A 277 -3.72 20.32 -32.65
CA ALA A 277 -3.99 21.22 -33.77
C ALA A 277 -5.07 22.28 -33.47
N ARG A 278 -5.69 22.26 -32.29
CA ARG A 278 -6.83 23.12 -31.94
C ARG A 278 -6.50 24.61 -32.16
N GLY A 279 -7.35 25.29 -32.93
CA GLY A 279 -7.20 26.71 -33.25
C GLY A 279 -6.28 27.00 -34.45
N THR A 280 -5.84 25.97 -35.18
CA THR A 280 -5.10 26.11 -36.44
C THR A 280 -5.96 25.73 -37.65
N SER A 281 -5.61 26.19 -38.85
CA SER A 281 -6.27 25.84 -40.11
C SER A 281 -5.23 25.80 -41.24
N GLU A 282 -4.41 24.75 -41.25
CA GLU A 282 -3.25 24.62 -42.13
C GLU A 282 -3.25 23.27 -42.83
N GLU A 283 -2.91 23.25 -44.11
CA GLU A 283 -2.79 22.03 -44.90
C GLU A 283 -1.50 21.25 -44.56
N TYR A 284 -0.48 21.95 -44.05
CA TYR A 284 0.80 21.41 -43.62
C TYR A 284 1.19 21.96 -42.24
N LEU A 285 0.46 21.58 -41.20
CA LEU A 285 0.76 21.95 -39.82
C LEU A 285 1.96 21.17 -39.28
N PRO A 286 3.09 21.81 -38.93
CA PRO A 286 4.20 21.12 -38.29
C PRO A 286 3.84 20.71 -36.86
N VAL A 287 4.02 19.43 -36.56
CA VAL A 287 3.84 18.84 -35.23
C VAL A 287 5.10 18.04 -34.90
N LYS A 288 5.69 18.34 -33.75
CA LYS A 288 6.93 17.70 -33.28
C LYS A 288 6.62 16.51 -32.39
N PHE A 289 7.37 15.44 -32.59
CA PHE A 289 7.30 14.19 -31.84
C PHE A 289 8.65 13.87 -31.20
N SER A 290 8.62 13.36 -29.97
CA SER A 290 9.76 12.67 -29.36
C SER A 290 9.27 11.49 -28.55
N MET A 291 10.10 10.45 -28.44
CA MET A 291 9.81 9.27 -27.62
C MET A 291 10.92 9.03 -26.61
N HIS A 292 10.52 8.61 -25.42
CA HIS A 292 11.40 8.20 -24.34
C HIS A 292 10.97 6.81 -23.84
N LEU A 293 11.91 5.88 -23.74
CA LEU A 293 11.70 4.56 -23.16
C LEU A 293 12.74 4.34 -22.06
N ASP A 294 12.27 4.03 -20.85
CA ASP A 294 13.16 3.67 -19.74
C ASP A 294 13.39 2.15 -19.61
N ASP A 295 14.28 1.79 -18.69
CA ASP A 295 14.67 0.41 -18.39
C ASP A 295 13.59 -0.41 -17.66
N ASN A 296 12.47 0.20 -17.25
CA ASN A 296 11.31 -0.46 -16.68
C ASN A 296 10.19 -0.69 -17.72
N GLY A 297 10.39 -0.22 -18.96
CA GLY A 297 9.41 -0.32 -20.03
C GLY A 297 8.36 0.80 -20.02
N SER A 298 8.66 1.93 -19.38
CA SER A 298 7.85 3.14 -19.42
C SER A 298 8.11 3.88 -20.73
N LEU A 299 7.15 3.83 -21.64
CA LEU A 299 7.15 4.58 -22.88
C LEU A 299 6.41 5.91 -22.69
N ARG A 300 7.05 7.00 -23.09
CA ARG A 300 6.46 8.34 -23.15
C ARG A 300 6.66 8.91 -24.54
N VAL A 301 5.59 9.43 -25.14
CA VAL A 301 5.58 10.13 -26.41
C VAL A 301 5.10 11.55 -26.16
N ASP A 302 5.94 12.53 -26.50
CA ASP A 302 5.59 13.93 -26.43
C ASP A 302 5.30 14.47 -27.83
N VAL A 303 4.13 15.07 -27.97
CA VAL A 303 3.63 15.66 -29.22
C VAL A 303 3.36 17.13 -28.98
N THR A 304 3.96 18.02 -29.76
CA THR A 304 3.80 19.47 -29.58
C THR A 304 3.54 20.17 -30.91
N CYS A 305 2.69 21.20 -30.89
CA CYS A 305 2.48 22.08 -32.03
C CYS A 305 2.78 23.51 -31.63
N ALA A 306 3.87 24.07 -32.15
CA ALA A 306 4.31 25.43 -31.82
C ALA A 306 3.28 26.49 -32.23
N LYS A 307 2.53 26.25 -33.32
CA LYS A 307 1.56 27.20 -33.87
C LYS A 307 0.28 27.31 -33.04
N SER A 308 -0.20 26.20 -32.46
CA SER A 308 -1.34 26.20 -31.54
C SER A 308 -0.93 26.47 -30.08
N GLY A 309 0.35 26.28 -29.75
CA GLY A 309 0.86 26.29 -28.37
C GLY A 309 0.43 25.07 -27.55
N GLN A 310 -0.18 24.06 -28.17
CA GLN A 310 -0.70 22.88 -27.49
C GLN A 310 0.33 21.75 -27.43
N ARG A 311 0.17 20.90 -26.42
CA ARG A 311 0.97 19.70 -26.19
C ARG A 311 0.07 18.54 -25.80
N LEU A 312 0.44 17.35 -26.25
CA LEU A 312 -0.12 16.08 -25.85
C LEU A 312 1.01 15.16 -25.40
N THR A 313 0.83 14.49 -24.26
CA THR A 313 1.74 13.44 -23.80
C THR A 313 0.98 12.13 -23.74
N ILE A 314 1.52 11.12 -24.40
CA ILE A 314 0.97 9.78 -24.44
C ILE A 314 1.94 8.87 -23.71
N SER A 315 1.45 8.06 -22.78
CA SER A 315 2.27 7.08 -22.06
C SER A 315 1.70 5.67 -22.14
N ASP A 316 2.59 4.69 -22.02
CA ASP A 316 2.28 3.28 -21.81
C ASP A 316 3.37 2.65 -20.93
N LEU A 317 3.04 1.60 -20.19
CA LEU A 317 3.99 0.89 -19.32
C LEU A 317 3.87 -0.61 -19.57
N LYS A 318 4.88 -1.20 -20.22
CA LYS A 318 4.97 -2.65 -20.39
C LYS A 318 6.42 -3.11 -20.28
N SER A 319 6.69 -3.94 -19.28
CA SER A 319 7.99 -4.59 -19.10
C SER A 319 8.42 -5.39 -20.34
N THR A 320 7.46 -5.85 -21.16
CA THR A 320 7.74 -6.55 -22.42
C THR A 320 8.43 -5.70 -23.48
N TYR A 321 8.50 -4.38 -23.33
CA TYR A 321 9.27 -3.52 -24.24
C TYR A 321 10.79 -3.61 -24.00
N VAL A 322 11.22 -4.19 -22.88
CA VAL A 322 12.62 -4.25 -22.48
C VAL A 322 13.12 -5.69 -22.51
N LYS A 323 14.36 -5.86 -22.94
CA LYS A 323 15.15 -7.09 -22.80
C LYS A 323 16.42 -6.76 -22.01
N TYR A 324 16.88 -7.72 -21.22
CA TYR A 324 18.11 -7.59 -20.44
C TYR A 324 19.12 -8.63 -20.95
N GLU A 325 20.34 -8.20 -21.25
CA GLU A 325 21.47 -9.08 -21.60
C GLU A 325 22.40 -9.33 -20.41
#